data_AF-A0A7X7WG52-F1
#
_entry.id   AF-A0A7X7WG52-F1
#
_cell.length_a   1.000
_cell.length_b   1.000
_cell.length_c   1.000
_cell.angle_alpha   90.00
_cell.angle_beta   90.00
_cell.angle_gamma   90.00
#
_symmetry.space_group_name_H-M   'P 1'
#
loop_
_entity.id
_entity.type
_entity.pdbx_description
1 polymer ?
#
loop_
_entity_poly.entity_id
_entity_poly.type
_entity_poly.pdbx_seq_one_letter_code
_entity_poly.pdbx_strand_id
1 'polypeptide(L)'
;DSGLDIDALRVVSKGINESSTGETGVLLVTHYQRILNYVKPDFIHVMMDGKIVHSGGPELALQLEEQGYDWIRQEIPNGAEVK
;
A
#
# COMPACT_ATOMS: atom_id res chain seq x y z
N ASP A 1 -6.29 2.67 11.97
CA ASP A 1 -6.54 1.33 12.55
C ASP A 1 -7.98 1.22 13.06
N SER A 2 -8.92 1.30 12.14
CA SER A 2 -10.36 1.21 12.40
C SER A 2 -10.94 1.00 11.02
N GLY A 3 -11.45 -0.20 10.72
CA GLY A 3 -11.97 -0.57 9.41
C GLY A 3 -12.65 0.63 8.76
N LEU A 4 -11.99 1.18 7.73
CA LEU A 4 -12.38 2.48 7.20
C LEU A 4 -13.80 2.34 6.65
N ASP A 5 -14.70 3.10 7.25
CA ASP A 5 -16.05 3.25 6.78
C ASP A 5 -15.99 3.60 5.28
N ILE A 6 -16.81 2.94 4.46
CA ILE A 6 -16.72 3.04 2.99
C ILE A 6 -16.81 4.52 2.56
N ASP A 7 -17.60 5.30 3.30
CA ASP A 7 -17.76 6.73 3.05
C ASP A 7 -16.53 7.55 3.44
N ALA A 8 -15.86 7.20 4.53
CA ALA A 8 -14.60 7.86 4.92
C ALA A 8 -13.50 7.60 3.88
N LEU A 9 -13.41 6.37 3.33
CA LEU A 9 -12.50 6.08 2.21
C LEU A 9 -12.78 6.98 1.01
N ARG A 10 -14.04 7.09 0.59
CA ARG A 10 -14.40 7.91 -0.57
C ARG A 10 -14.02 9.39 -0.38
N VAL A 11 -14.27 9.95 0.80
CA VAL A 11 -13.94 11.37 1.09
C VAL A 11 -12.42 11.58 1.06
N VAL A 12 -11.66 10.70 1.72
CA VAL A 12 -10.20 10.79 1.75
C VAL A 12 -9.61 10.62 0.35
N SER A 13 -10.07 9.62 -0.40
CA SER A 13 -9.61 9.37 -1.77
C SER A 13 -9.93 10.53 -2.70
N LYS A 14 -11.09 11.17 -2.57
CA LYS A 14 -11.43 12.37 -3.34
C LYS A 14 -10.43 13.50 -3.06
N GLY A 15 -10.15 13.79 -1.78
CA GLY A 15 -9.19 14.82 -1.41
C GLY A 15 -7.77 14.53 -1.93
N ILE A 16 -7.34 13.27 -1.89
CA ILE A 16 -6.05 12.86 -2.45
C ILE A 16 -6.03 13.10 -3.97
N ASN A 17 -7.04 12.64 -4.70
CA ASN A 17 -7.08 12.77 -6.16
C ASN A 17 -7.15 14.24 -6.63
N GLU A 18 -7.84 15.10 -5.88
CA GLU A 18 -7.89 16.55 -6.16
C GLU A 18 -6.56 17.25 -5.85
N SER A 19 -5.81 16.76 -4.86
CA SER A 19 -4.52 17.34 -4.43
C SER A 19 -3.32 16.78 -5.20
N SER A 20 -3.46 15.60 -5.81
CA SER A 20 -2.41 14.91 -6.57
C SER A 20 -2.20 15.56 -7.95
N THR A 21 -1.78 16.82 -7.93
CA THR A 21 -1.31 17.55 -9.11
C THR A 21 0.18 17.26 -9.32
N GLY A 22 0.71 17.52 -10.53
CA GLY A 22 2.14 17.27 -10.85
C GLY A 22 3.16 18.07 -10.02
N GLU A 23 2.71 18.89 -9.09
CA GLU A 23 3.53 19.70 -8.18
C GLU A 23 3.49 19.18 -6.73
N THR A 24 2.66 18.16 -6.44
CA THR A 24 2.44 17.62 -5.10
C THR A 24 2.79 16.13 -5.04
N GLY A 25 3.61 15.75 -4.05
CA GLY A 25 3.88 14.35 -3.73
C GLY A 25 2.95 13.84 -2.64
N VAL A 26 2.38 12.65 -2.81
CA VAL A 26 1.52 11.99 -1.82
C VAL A 26 2.18 10.70 -1.36
N LEU A 27 2.41 10.56 -0.05
CA LEU A 27 2.79 9.30 0.58
C LEU A 27 1.60 8.71 1.33
N LEU A 28 1.03 7.64 0.78
CA LEU A 28 -0.09 6.92 1.39
C LEU A 28 0.43 5.67 2.12
N VAL A 29 0.28 5.64 3.44
CA VAL A 29 0.61 4.46 4.26
C VAL A 29 -0.69 3.74 4.61
N THR A 30 -0.82 2.49 4.16
CA THR A 30 -2.01 1.66 4.41
C THR A 30 -1.63 0.19 4.55
N HIS A 31 -2.33 -0.52 5.42
CA HIS A 31 -2.35 -1.98 5.48
C HIS A 31 -3.59 -2.59 4.79
N TYR A 32 -4.54 -1.74 4.35
CA TYR A 32 -5.72 -2.16 3.58
C TYR A 32 -5.58 -1.76 2.12
N GLN A 33 -5.73 -2.72 1.22
CA GLN A 33 -5.69 -2.49 -0.22
C GLN A 33 -6.95 -1.77 -0.75
N ARG A 34 -8.04 -1.74 0.03
CA ARG A 34 -9.31 -1.15 -0.39
C ARG A 34 -9.21 0.32 -0.83
N ILE A 35 -8.29 1.10 -0.23
CA ILE A 35 -8.07 2.50 -0.64
C ILE A 35 -7.42 2.60 -2.03
N LEU A 36 -6.66 1.58 -2.44
CA LEU A 36 -6.00 1.53 -3.76
C LEU A 36 -7.00 1.31 -4.90
N ASN A 37 -8.23 0.89 -4.59
CA ASN A 37 -9.34 0.87 -5.55
C ASN A 37 -9.85 2.28 -5.91
N TYR A 38 -9.54 3.29 -5.09
CA TYR A 38 -10.01 4.67 -5.28
C TYR A 38 -8.89 5.66 -5.60
N VAL A 39 -7.66 5.32 -5.21
CA VAL A 39 -6.44 6.10 -5.45
C VAL A 39 -5.45 5.19 -6.15
N LYS A 40 -5.08 5.52 -7.39
CA LYS A 40 -4.07 4.76 -8.13
C LYS A 40 -2.69 5.32 -7.79
N PRO A 41 -1.82 4.59 -7.08
CA PRO A 41 -0.46 5.03 -6.81
C PRO A 41 0.41 4.88 -8.06
N ASP A 42 1.43 5.70 -8.22
CA ASP A 42 2.47 5.49 -9.25
C ASP A 42 3.47 4.41 -8.83
N PHE A 43 3.79 4.37 -7.53
CA PHE A 43 4.72 3.43 -6.93
C PHE A 43 4.13 2.82 -5.66
N ILE A 44 4.37 1.54 -5.46
CA ILE A 44 4.03 0.79 -4.25
C ILE A 44 5.32 0.28 -3.63
N HIS A 45 5.47 0.51 -2.32
CA HIS A 45 6.58 0.01 -1.53
C HIS A 45 6.03 -0.88 -0.41
N VAL A 46 6.56 -2.10 -0.30
CA VAL A 46 6.24 -3.01 0.79
C VAL A 46 7.32 -2.89 1.85
N MET A 47 6.90 -2.55 3.06
CA MET A 47 7.79 -2.43 4.21
C MET A 47 7.60 -3.62 5.15
N MET A 48 8.70 -4.28 5.52
CA MET A 48 8.76 -5.33 6.54
C MET A 48 10.02 -5.11 7.40
N ASP A 49 9.90 -5.31 8.72
CA ASP A 49 11.00 -5.13 9.68
C ASP A 49 11.75 -3.79 9.55
N GLY A 50 10.99 -2.72 9.30
CA GLY A 50 11.52 -1.35 9.15
C GLY A 50 12.30 -1.11 7.86
N LYS A 51 12.24 -2.01 6.87
CA LYS A 51 12.92 -1.88 5.58
C LYS A 51 11.93 -2.03 4.43
N ILE A 52 12.15 -1.29 3.35
CA ILE A 52 11.47 -1.55 2.08
C ILE A 52 12.07 -2.82 1.50
N VAL A 53 11.28 -3.88 1.44
CA VAL A 53 11.72 -5.21 0.97
C VAL A 53 11.32 -5.45 -0.48
N HIS A 54 10.27 -4.77 -0.95
CA HIS A 54 9.84 -4.87 -2.34
C HIS A 54 9.25 -3.55 -2.82
N SER A 55 9.36 -3.28 -4.12
CA SER A 55 8.84 -2.08 -4.77
C SER A 55 8.37 -2.41 -6.17
N GLY A 56 7.26 -1.82 -6.60
CA GLY A 56 6.68 -2.06 -7.91
C GLY A 56 5.65 -1.00 -8.28
N GLY A 57 5.00 -1.16 -9.43
CA GLY A 57 3.88 -0.33 -9.83
C GLY A 57 2.56 -0.74 -9.18
N PRO A 58 1.42 -0.20 -9.64
CA PRO A 58 0.09 -0.55 -9.15
C PRO A 58 -0.21 -2.06 -9.17
N GLU A 59 0.37 -2.81 -10.11
CA GLU A 59 0.22 -4.26 -10.24
C GLU A 59 0.67 -5.03 -8.98
N LEU A 60 1.60 -4.46 -8.21
CA LEU A 60 2.05 -5.05 -6.95
C LEU A 60 0.91 -5.12 -5.92
N ALA A 61 -0.04 -4.18 -5.94
CA ALA A 61 -1.22 -4.24 -5.08
C ALA A 61 -2.07 -5.48 -5.37
N LEU A 62 -2.31 -5.74 -6.66
CA LEU A 62 -3.13 -6.87 -7.10
C LEU A 62 -2.47 -8.19 -6.75
N GLN A 63 -1.16 -8.30 -6.96
CA GLN A 63 -0.40 -9.50 -6.60
C GLN A 63 -0.45 -9.76 -5.09
N LEU A 64 -0.35 -8.71 -4.27
CA LEU A 64 -0.50 -8.80 -2.82
C LEU A 64 -1.91 -9.18 -2.38
N GLU A 65 -2.94 -8.79 -3.14
CA GLU A 65 -4.34 -9.20 -2.89
C GLU A 65 -4.52 -10.69 -3.13
N GLU A 66 -4.01 -11.18 -4.26
CA GLU A 66 -4.19 -12.56 -4.71
C GLU A 66 -3.35 -13.56 -3.92
N GLN A 67 -2.10 -13.22 -3.64
CA GLN A 67 -1.10 -14.15 -3.07
C GLN A 67 -0.80 -13.89 -1.59
N GLY A 68 -1.35 -12.80 -1.02
CA GLY A 68 -1.00 -12.33 0.30
C GLY A 68 0.45 -11.84 0.38
N TYR A 69 0.99 -11.76 1.60
CA TYR A 69 2.33 -11.26 1.88
C TYR A 69 3.40 -12.36 2.02
N ASP A 70 3.01 -13.63 1.99
CA ASP A 70 3.88 -14.74 2.36
C ASP A 70 5.06 -14.94 1.39
N TRP A 71 4.84 -14.70 0.10
CA TRP A 71 5.91 -14.79 -0.90
C TRP A 71 6.98 -13.70 -0.70
N ILE A 72 6.59 -12.50 -0.26
CA ILE A 72 7.56 -11.43 0.07
C ILE A 72 8.40 -11.79 1.28
N ARG A 73 7.81 -12.48 2.28
CA ARG A 73 8.56 -12.91 3.48
C ARG A 73 9.69 -13.88 3.13
N GLN A 74 9.53 -14.69 2.09
CA GLN A 74 10.55 -15.64 1.64
C GLN A 74 11.75 -14.96 0.96
N GLU A 75 11.57 -13.76 0.43
CA GLU A 75 12.63 -12.98 -0.21
C GLU A 75 13.48 -12.17 0.78
N ILE A 76 13.11 -12.14 2.06
CA ILE A 76 13.86 -11.43 3.10
C ILE A 76 15.02 -12.33 3.56
N PRO A 77 16.30 -12.00 3.27
CA PRO A 77 17.43 -12.92 3.47
C PRO A 77 17.76 -13.25 4.93
N ASN A 78 17.07 -12.64 5.89
CA ASN A 78 17.18 -12.95 7.30
C ASN A 78 15.77 -12.94 7.89
N GLY A 79 15.23 -14.13 8.15
CA GLY A 79 13.96 -14.30 8.84
C GLY A 79 13.94 -13.45 10.11
N ALA A 80 13.07 -12.44 10.13
CA ALA A 80 12.59 -11.93 11.39
C ALA A 80 11.60 -12.97 11.91
N GLU A 81 12.10 -13.88 12.74
CA GLU A 81 11.26 -14.52 13.74
C GLU A 81 10.63 -13.41 14.59
N VAL A 82 9.39 -13.05 14.26
CA VAL A 82 8.54 -12.30 15.17
C VAL A 82 8.13 -13.29 16.26
N LYS A 83 8.79 -13.18 17.42
CA LYS A 83 8.37 -13.87 18.65
C LYS A 83 6.96 -13.49 19.05
#